data_AF-A0A7J6TF20-F1
#
_entry.id   AF-A0A7J6TF20-F1
#
_cell.length_a   1.000
_cell.length_b   1.000
_cell.length_c   1.000
_cell.angle_alpha   90.00
_cell.angle_beta   90.00
_cell.angle_gamma   90.00
#
_symmetry.space_group_name_H-M   'P 1'
#
loop_
_entity.id
_entity.type
_entity.pdbx_description
1 polymer ?
#
loop_
_entity_poly.entity_id
_entity_poly.type
_entity_poly.pdbx_seq_one_letter_code
_entity_poly.pdbx_strand_id
1 'polypeptide(L)'
;MSDNSIPRYQAQMALWSIFSSPLLVSNDLYNMPPGTKEILQNREVIAVDQDPLGKMGYPIFVNTSNVRVWIKELSPEGVKARWATVLRNFLTENVTLKIDATKIPGWNSGTRFTVRDLFAHEDLGQSYTSSVDFPVAPQSVRVFLLTEQGEGEPSGATQIATTASSILLLISLCHASVP
;
A
#
# COMPACT_ATOMS: atom_id res chain seq x y z
N MET A 1 -11.91 27.84 -1.75
CA MET A 1 -12.19 26.43 -2.10
C MET A 1 -12.51 25.70 -0.80
N SER A 2 -13.67 25.05 -0.67
CA SER A 2 -14.11 24.43 0.61
C SER A 2 -13.53 23.03 0.80
N ASP A 3 -13.44 22.60 2.06
CA ASP A 3 -12.88 21.32 2.55
C ASP A 3 -13.47 20.08 1.84
N ASN A 4 -14.72 20.16 1.39
CA ASN A 4 -15.45 19.10 0.68
C ASN A 4 -14.84 18.69 -0.69
N SER A 5 -13.77 19.36 -1.15
CA SER A 5 -13.08 19.04 -2.41
C SER A 5 -11.95 18.02 -2.28
N ILE A 6 -11.55 17.65 -1.06
CA ILE A 6 -10.45 16.70 -0.78
C ILE A 6 -10.56 15.41 -1.62
N PRO A 7 -11.70 14.69 -1.65
CA PRO A 7 -11.81 13.44 -2.41
C PRO A 7 -11.58 13.63 -3.91
N ARG A 8 -11.98 14.78 -4.46
CA ARG A 8 -11.78 15.12 -5.88
C ARG A 8 -10.31 15.32 -6.20
N TYR A 9 -9.59 16.03 -5.32
CA TYR A 9 -8.16 16.27 -5.50
C TYR A 9 -7.33 15.00 -5.35
N GLN A 10 -7.63 14.17 -4.34
CA GLN A 10 -7.02 12.85 -4.20
C GLN A 10 -7.25 12.00 -5.43
N ALA A 11 -8.49 11.96 -5.92
CA ALA A 11 -8.86 11.22 -7.13
C ALA A 11 -8.10 11.69 -8.37
N GLN A 12 -7.98 13.00 -8.56
CA GLN A 12 -7.25 13.56 -9.70
C GLN A 12 -5.76 13.23 -9.63
N MET A 13 -5.14 13.45 -8.47
CA MET A 13 -3.72 13.17 -8.27
C MET A 13 -3.40 11.68 -8.44
N ALA A 14 -4.23 10.80 -7.87
CA ALA A 14 -4.08 9.35 -7.99
C ALA A 14 -4.19 8.87 -9.45
N LEU A 15 -5.14 9.42 -10.21
CA LEU A 15 -5.30 9.05 -11.62
C LEU A 15 -4.16 9.59 -12.48
N TRP A 16 -3.69 10.81 -12.24
CA TRP A 16 -2.54 11.32 -12.98
C TRP A 16 -1.26 10.52 -12.67
N SER A 17 -1.02 10.20 -11.40
CA SER A 17 0.19 9.46 -11.00
C SER A 17 0.23 8.03 -11.55
N ILE A 18 -0.91 7.32 -11.52
CA ILE A 18 -0.96 5.96 -12.06
C ILE A 18 -0.81 5.93 -13.59
N PHE A 19 -1.14 7.02 -14.28
CA PHE A 19 -0.97 7.14 -15.74
C PHE A 19 0.35 7.81 -16.15
N SER A 20 1.25 8.13 -15.22
CA SER A 20 2.50 8.85 -15.50
C SER A 20 2.25 10.16 -16.26
N SER A 21 1.16 10.86 -15.90
CA SER A 21 0.75 12.09 -16.56
C SER A 21 1.45 13.29 -15.92
N PRO A 22 1.83 14.33 -16.67
CA PRO A 22 2.42 15.53 -16.07
C PRO A 22 1.55 16.12 -14.96
N LEU A 23 2.09 16.20 -13.74
CA LEU A 23 1.42 16.80 -12.57
C LEU A 23 1.48 18.34 -12.61
N LEU A 24 0.77 18.94 -13.57
CA LEU A 24 0.67 20.39 -13.73
C LEU A 24 -0.46 20.97 -12.88
N VAL A 25 -0.11 21.90 -12.00
CA VAL A 25 -1.05 22.56 -11.09
C VAL A 25 -1.40 23.95 -11.62
N SER A 26 -2.69 24.24 -11.80
CA SER A 26 -3.19 25.51 -12.37
C SER A 26 -4.18 26.24 -11.44
N ASN A 27 -4.29 25.85 -10.17
CA ASN A 27 -5.17 26.53 -9.20
C ASN A 27 -4.45 27.70 -8.50
N ASP A 28 -5.23 28.53 -7.80
CA ASP A 28 -4.70 29.60 -6.95
C ASP A 28 -3.86 29.01 -5.80
N LEU A 29 -2.53 29.16 -5.91
CA LEU A 29 -1.57 28.67 -4.94
C LEU A 29 -1.50 29.54 -3.68
N TYR A 30 -1.93 30.81 -3.76
CA TYR A 30 -1.86 31.74 -2.64
C TYR A 30 -2.98 31.47 -1.63
N ASN A 31 -4.18 31.18 -2.13
CA ASN A 31 -5.36 30.92 -1.29
C ASN A 31 -5.75 29.43 -1.21
N MET A 32 -4.79 28.52 -1.42
CA MET A 32 -5.05 27.09 -1.40
C MET A 32 -5.34 26.58 0.02
N PRO A 33 -6.40 25.79 0.23
CA PRO A 33 -6.65 25.15 1.52
C PRO A 33 -5.51 24.20 1.94
N PRO A 34 -5.17 24.11 3.23
CA PRO A 34 -4.10 23.24 3.71
C PRO A 34 -4.24 21.77 3.28
N GLY A 35 -5.45 21.20 3.35
CA GLY A 35 -5.68 19.81 2.94
C GLY A 35 -5.42 19.56 1.44
N THR A 36 -5.78 20.51 0.57
CA THR A 36 -5.44 20.41 -0.87
C THR A 36 -3.93 20.49 -1.09
N LYS A 37 -3.26 21.37 -0.36
CA LYS A 37 -1.80 21.52 -0.43
C LYS A 37 -1.09 20.25 0.01
N GLU A 38 -1.54 19.62 1.09
CA GLU A 38 -1.01 18.35 1.58
C GLU A 38 -1.12 17.24 0.54
N ILE A 39 -2.29 17.12 -0.12
CA ILE A 39 -2.48 16.19 -1.23
C ILE A 39 -1.45 16.45 -2.32
N LEU A 40 -1.38 17.67 -2.85
CA LEU A 40 -0.45 18.02 -3.95
C LEU A 40 1.03 17.87 -3.57
N GLN A 41 1.37 17.81 -2.28
CA GLN A 41 2.72 17.62 -1.77
C GLN A 41 3.00 16.19 -1.28
N ASN A 42 2.06 15.26 -1.45
CA ASN A 42 2.23 13.87 -1.04
C ASN A 42 3.37 13.21 -1.84
N ARG A 43 4.53 13.06 -1.18
CA ARG A 43 5.76 12.55 -1.80
C ARG A 43 5.65 11.11 -2.28
N GLU A 44 4.82 10.30 -1.63
CA GLU A 44 4.65 8.89 -2.00
C GLU A 44 3.86 8.75 -3.29
N VAL A 45 2.79 9.52 -3.44
CA VAL A 45 2.01 9.56 -4.69
C VAL A 45 2.80 10.23 -5.83
N ILE A 46 3.60 11.25 -5.53
CA ILE A 46 4.54 11.85 -6.50
C ILE A 46 5.59 10.84 -6.95
N ALA A 47 6.14 10.02 -6.04
CA ALA A 47 7.11 8.99 -6.39
C ALA A 47 6.51 7.94 -7.33
N VAL A 48 5.23 7.60 -7.17
CA VAL A 48 4.51 6.74 -8.14
C VAL A 48 4.47 7.40 -9.52
N ASP A 49 4.16 8.68 -9.61
CA ASP A 49 4.12 9.41 -10.89
C ASP A 49 5.50 9.45 -11.58
N GLN A 50 6.51 9.84 -10.80
CA GLN A 50 7.89 10.11 -11.24
C GLN A 50 8.79 8.86 -11.23
N ASP A 51 8.21 7.65 -11.21
CA ASP A 51 8.97 6.41 -11.23
C ASP A 51 9.84 6.30 -12.51
N PRO A 52 11.13 5.96 -12.40
CA PRO A 52 12.05 6.00 -13.53
C PRO A 52 11.80 4.92 -14.60
N LEU A 53 10.96 3.90 -14.36
CA LEU A 53 10.53 3.00 -15.44
C LEU A 53 9.67 3.72 -16.48
N GLY A 54 9.02 4.84 -16.12
CA GLY A 54 8.15 5.62 -17.02
C GLY A 54 6.95 4.85 -17.56
N LYS A 55 6.64 3.66 -17.00
CA LYS A 55 5.52 2.82 -17.44
C LYS A 55 4.19 3.44 -17.00
N MET A 56 3.22 3.50 -17.90
CA MET A 56 1.85 3.86 -17.53
C MET A 56 1.12 2.66 -16.91
N GLY A 57 0.23 2.94 -15.97
CA GLY A 57 -0.65 1.93 -15.40
C GLY A 57 -1.80 1.54 -16.32
N TYR A 58 -2.38 0.37 -16.07
CA TYR A 58 -3.47 -0.22 -16.84
C TYR A 58 -4.52 -0.86 -15.91
N PRO A 59 -5.79 -0.97 -16.35
CA PRO A 59 -6.84 -1.53 -15.52
C PRO A 59 -6.71 -3.06 -15.40
N ILE A 60 -6.85 -3.59 -14.18
CA ILE A 60 -6.99 -5.03 -13.91
C ILE A 60 -8.42 -5.44 -13.56
N PHE A 61 -9.25 -4.46 -13.20
CA PHE A 61 -10.66 -4.68 -12.94
C PHE A 61 -11.48 -3.48 -13.43
N VAL A 62 -12.49 -3.78 -14.23
CA VAL A 62 -13.49 -2.83 -14.70
C VAL A 62 -14.85 -3.50 -14.54
N ASN A 63 -15.66 -3.02 -13.61
CA ASN A 63 -17.09 -3.33 -13.64
C ASN A 63 -17.78 -2.34 -14.60
N THR A 64 -18.87 -2.75 -15.23
CA THR A 64 -19.50 -2.13 -16.41
C THR A 64 -19.79 -0.63 -16.34
N SER A 65 -19.74 0.04 -15.16
CA SER A 65 -19.76 1.51 -15.15
C SER A 65 -19.05 2.23 -13.99
N ASN A 66 -18.94 1.67 -12.77
CA ASN A 66 -18.85 2.54 -11.58
C ASN A 66 -17.70 2.27 -10.60
N VAL A 67 -16.87 1.26 -10.82
CA VAL A 67 -15.67 1.01 -10.01
C VAL A 67 -14.52 0.54 -10.89
N ARG A 68 -13.27 0.90 -10.53
CA ARG A 68 -12.08 0.54 -11.30
C ARG A 68 -10.88 0.30 -10.40
N VAL A 69 -10.03 -0.65 -10.82
CA VAL A 69 -8.73 -0.92 -10.22
C VAL A 69 -7.67 -0.87 -11.31
N TRP A 70 -6.65 -0.03 -11.11
CA TRP A 70 -5.48 0.05 -11.99
C TRP A 70 -4.23 -0.40 -11.25
N ILE A 71 -3.28 -0.94 -12.00
CA ILE A 71 -1.93 -1.22 -11.50
C ILE A 71 -0.89 -0.56 -12.38
N LYS A 72 0.25 -0.19 -11.79
CA LYS A 72 1.43 0.33 -12.48
C LYS A 72 2.66 -0.37 -11.92
N GLU A 73 3.48 -0.91 -12.79
CA GLU A 73 4.78 -1.46 -12.43
C GLU A 73 5.72 -0.32 -12.05
N LEU A 74 6.44 -0.50 -10.95
CA LEU A 74 7.41 0.48 -10.45
C LEU A 74 8.81 -0.11 -10.44
N SER A 75 9.79 0.78 -10.37
CA SER A 75 11.18 0.42 -10.17
C SER A 75 11.34 -0.38 -8.88
N PRO A 76 12.08 -1.51 -8.92
CA PRO A 76 12.19 -2.41 -7.77
C PRO A 76 12.92 -1.81 -6.56
N GLU A 77 13.72 -0.75 -6.70
CA GLU A 77 14.40 -0.07 -5.57
C GLU A 77 15.06 -1.02 -4.54
N GLY A 78 15.70 -2.09 -5.02
CA GLY A 78 16.41 -3.05 -4.16
C GLY A 78 15.55 -4.18 -3.57
N VAL A 79 14.25 -4.24 -3.90
CA VAL A 79 13.40 -5.42 -3.66
C VAL A 79 13.10 -6.18 -4.96
N LYS A 80 12.40 -7.32 -4.88
CA LYS A 80 12.13 -8.16 -6.06
C LYS A 80 11.21 -7.50 -7.08
N ALA A 81 10.10 -6.92 -6.63
CA ALA A 81 9.15 -6.19 -7.47
C ALA A 81 8.33 -5.19 -6.65
N ARG A 82 7.95 -4.07 -7.27
CA ARG A 82 7.06 -3.05 -6.70
C ARG A 82 5.98 -2.66 -7.69
N TRP A 83 4.79 -2.42 -7.17
CA TRP A 83 3.63 -2.02 -7.97
C TRP A 83 2.84 -0.95 -7.23
N ALA A 84 2.34 0.06 -7.93
CA ALA A 84 1.30 0.94 -7.42
C ALA A 84 -0.08 0.43 -7.86
N THR A 85 -1.10 0.68 -7.04
CA THR A 85 -2.49 0.43 -7.42
C THR A 85 -3.41 1.56 -6.99
N VAL A 86 -4.41 1.83 -7.83
CA VAL A 86 -5.45 2.82 -7.58
C VAL A 86 -6.81 2.13 -7.58
N LEU A 87 -7.52 2.23 -6.46
CA LEU A 87 -8.88 1.72 -6.30
C LEU A 87 -9.83 2.91 -6.31
N ARG A 88 -10.70 2.98 -7.33
CA ARG A 88 -11.62 4.11 -7.50
C ARG A 88 -13.07 3.67 -7.43
N ASN A 89 -13.81 4.32 -6.53
CA ASN A 89 -15.24 4.22 -6.44
C ASN A 89 -15.89 5.47 -7.05
N PHE A 90 -16.71 5.29 -8.09
CA PHE A 90 -17.50 6.36 -8.70
C PHE A 90 -18.96 6.38 -8.20
N LEU A 91 -19.37 5.38 -7.40
CA LEU A 91 -20.71 5.27 -6.83
C LEU A 91 -20.93 6.30 -5.71
N THR A 92 -22.19 6.43 -5.32
CA THR A 92 -22.65 7.20 -4.16
C THR A 92 -22.74 6.35 -2.88
N GLU A 93 -22.31 5.09 -2.92
CA GLU A 93 -22.33 4.14 -1.80
C GLU A 93 -20.95 3.53 -1.54
N ASN A 94 -20.74 2.98 -0.34
CA ASN A 94 -19.51 2.25 0.00
C ASN A 94 -19.42 0.97 -0.83
N VAL A 95 -18.21 0.67 -1.32
CA VAL A 95 -17.94 -0.59 -2.05
C VAL A 95 -16.63 -1.19 -1.56
N THR A 96 -16.57 -2.52 -1.52
CA THR A 96 -15.32 -3.24 -1.27
C THR A 96 -14.67 -3.59 -2.60
N LEU A 97 -13.44 -3.12 -2.81
CA LEU A 97 -12.65 -3.43 -4.00
C LEU A 97 -11.49 -4.35 -3.67
N LYS A 98 -11.23 -5.28 -4.58
CA LYS A 98 -10.20 -6.31 -4.45
C LYS A 98 -8.96 -5.93 -5.25
N ILE A 99 -7.79 -6.06 -4.62
CA ILE A 99 -6.52 -6.19 -5.33
C ILE A 99 -6.31 -7.69 -5.52
N ASP A 100 -6.37 -8.16 -6.76
CA ASP A 100 -6.09 -9.54 -7.14
C ASP A 100 -4.64 -9.65 -7.62
N ALA A 101 -3.78 -10.24 -6.78
CA ALA A 101 -2.36 -10.43 -7.05
C ALA A 101 -2.12 -11.27 -8.29
N THR A 102 -3.04 -12.16 -8.65
CA THR A 102 -2.93 -13.03 -9.84
C THR A 102 -3.04 -12.26 -11.15
N LYS A 103 -3.51 -11.01 -11.10
CA LYS A 103 -3.57 -10.09 -12.26
C LYS A 103 -2.30 -9.27 -12.42
N ILE A 104 -1.35 -9.38 -11.50
CA ILE A 104 -0.08 -8.65 -11.54
C ILE A 104 0.97 -9.53 -12.25
N PRO A 105 1.54 -9.07 -13.38
CA PRO A 105 2.59 -9.80 -14.09
C PRO A 105 3.78 -10.14 -13.19
N GLY A 106 4.25 -11.38 -13.28
CA GLY A 106 5.36 -11.88 -12.48
C GLY A 106 4.99 -12.38 -11.08
N TRP A 107 3.75 -12.13 -10.63
CA TRP A 107 3.25 -12.65 -9.35
C TRP A 107 2.53 -13.98 -9.55
N ASN A 108 2.80 -14.93 -8.65
CA ASN A 108 2.19 -16.26 -8.64
C ASN A 108 1.36 -16.47 -7.37
N SER A 109 0.66 -17.61 -7.26
CA SER A 109 -0.22 -17.89 -6.12
C SER A 109 0.48 -17.96 -4.76
N GLY A 110 1.81 -18.08 -4.74
CA GLY A 110 2.64 -18.08 -3.54
C GLY A 110 3.37 -16.75 -3.29
N THR A 111 3.26 -15.77 -4.20
CA THR A 111 3.94 -14.48 -4.07
C THR A 111 3.40 -13.72 -2.87
N ARG A 112 4.26 -13.49 -1.88
CA ARG A 112 3.93 -12.67 -0.72
C ARG A 112 4.21 -11.21 -1.03
N PHE A 113 3.35 -10.32 -0.55
CA PHE A 113 3.54 -8.88 -0.68
C PHE A 113 3.01 -8.12 0.54
N THR A 114 3.63 -6.99 0.82
CA THR A 114 3.13 -6.01 1.79
C THR A 114 2.39 -4.88 1.07
N VAL A 115 1.54 -4.18 1.82
CA VAL A 115 0.71 -3.09 1.30
C VAL A 115 0.89 -1.86 2.19
N ARG A 116 1.14 -0.72 1.55
CA ARG A 116 1.21 0.60 2.19
C ARG A 116 0.15 1.52 1.60
N ASP A 117 -0.64 2.18 2.42
CA ASP A 117 -1.60 3.21 2.01
C ASP A 117 -0.87 4.55 1.85
N LEU A 118 -0.84 5.08 0.63
CA LEU A 118 -0.03 6.26 0.31
C LEU A 118 -0.67 7.57 0.74
N PHE A 119 -1.99 7.61 0.91
CA PHE A 119 -2.67 8.79 1.44
C PHE A 119 -2.70 8.78 2.97
N ALA A 120 -2.80 7.61 3.60
CA ALA A 120 -2.73 7.49 5.05
C ALA A 120 -1.28 7.43 5.59
N HIS A 121 -0.29 7.27 4.71
CA HIS A 121 1.12 7.10 5.08
C HIS A 121 1.37 5.92 6.03
N GLU A 122 0.60 4.84 5.87
CA GLU A 122 0.52 3.73 6.82
C GLU A 122 0.85 2.40 6.14
N ASP A 123 1.74 1.62 6.76
CA ASP A 123 1.96 0.22 6.38
C ASP A 123 0.91 -0.66 7.06
N LEU A 124 0.24 -1.51 6.29
CA LEU A 124 -0.85 -2.34 6.83
C LEU A 124 -0.36 -3.55 7.65
N GLY A 125 0.95 -3.64 7.91
CA GLY A 125 1.58 -4.56 8.86
C GLY A 125 1.51 -6.07 8.55
N GLN A 126 0.72 -6.47 7.55
CA GLN A 126 0.50 -7.87 7.19
C GLN A 126 0.96 -8.18 5.76
N SER A 127 1.41 -9.43 5.56
CA SER A 127 1.73 -9.96 4.24
C SER A 127 0.54 -10.69 3.64
N TYR A 128 0.28 -10.47 2.35
CA TYR A 128 -0.80 -11.08 1.58
C TYR A 128 -0.20 -11.97 0.49
N THR A 129 -0.96 -12.95 -0.01
CA THR A 129 -0.45 -13.92 -1.00
C THR A 129 -1.26 -13.99 -2.29
N SER A 130 -2.56 -13.65 -2.26
CA SER A 130 -3.45 -13.86 -3.43
C SER A 130 -4.36 -12.67 -3.68
N SER A 131 -4.98 -12.14 -2.63
CA SER A 131 -5.78 -10.93 -2.76
C SER A 131 -5.91 -10.22 -1.43
N VAL A 132 -6.27 -8.94 -1.49
CA VAL A 132 -6.69 -8.14 -0.35
C VAL A 132 -7.87 -7.27 -0.75
N ASP A 133 -8.81 -7.11 0.17
CA ASP A 133 -10.05 -6.37 -0.03
C ASP A 133 -10.04 -5.08 0.79
N PHE A 134 -10.46 -3.97 0.18
CA PHE A 134 -10.48 -2.66 0.80
C PHE A 134 -11.84 -1.98 0.67
N PRO A 135 -12.40 -1.43 1.75
CA PRO A 135 -13.55 -0.53 1.64
C PRO A 135 -13.12 0.80 1.00
N VAL A 136 -13.91 1.25 0.04
CA VAL A 136 -13.71 2.52 -0.68
C VAL A 136 -15.01 3.32 -0.59
N ALA A 137 -14.92 4.49 0.03
CA ALA A 137 -16.06 5.38 0.26
C ALA A 137 -16.63 5.94 -1.06
N PRO A 138 -17.84 6.50 -1.07
CA PRO A 138 -18.45 7.08 -2.25
C PRO A 138 -17.55 8.13 -2.90
N GLN A 139 -17.50 8.14 -4.23
CA GLN A 139 -16.74 9.13 -5.01
C GLN A 139 -15.25 9.28 -4.64
N SER A 140 -14.70 8.34 -3.87
CA SER A 140 -13.35 8.42 -3.28
C SER A 140 -12.37 7.49 -3.99
N VAL A 141 -11.10 7.61 -3.60
CA VAL A 141 -9.99 6.82 -4.13
C VAL A 141 -9.13 6.29 -2.98
N ARG A 142 -8.48 5.15 -3.20
CA ARG A 142 -7.37 4.65 -2.38
C ARG A 142 -6.17 4.40 -3.28
N VAL A 143 -4.97 4.66 -2.79
CA VAL A 143 -3.72 4.42 -3.51
C VAL A 143 -2.80 3.61 -2.63
N PHE A 144 -2.29 2.51 -3.16
CA PHE A 144 -1.39 1.64 -2.41
C PHE A 144 -0.09 1.39 -3.17
N LEU A 145 1.00 1.28 -2.41
CA LEU A 145 2.23 0.63 -2.85
C LEU A 145 2.20 -0.83 -2.41
N LEU A 146 2.48 -1.72 -3.35
CA LEU A 146 2.61 -3.14 -3.16
C LEU A 146 4.08 -3.52 -3.34
N THR A 147 4.64 -4.23 -2.37
CA THR A 147 6.04 -4.63 -2.38
C THR A 147 6.14 -6.15 -2.24
N GLU A 148 6.68 -6.81 -3.25
CA GLU A 148 6.92 -8.26 -3.20
C GLU A 148 7.99 -8.57 -2.15
N GLN A 149 7.69 -9.57 -1.31
CA GLN A 149 8.60 -10.13 -0.32
C GLN A 149 9.36 -11.30 -0.96
N GLY A 150 10.64 -11.44 -0.60
CA GLY A 150 11.45 -12.59 -1.04
C GLY A 150 10.92 -13.93 -0.50
N GLU A 151 11.41 -15.03 -1.08
CA GLU A 151 11.15 -16.37 -0.53
C GLU A 151 11.93 -16.55 0.80
N GLY A 152 11.25 -16.30 1.92
CA GLY A 152 11.76 -16.40 3.31
C GLY A 152 11.81 -15.00 3.96
N GLU A 153 11.08 -14.68 5.02
CA GLU A 153 10.90 -15.37 6.30
C GLU A 153 9.50 -15.01 6.87
N PRO A 154 8.77 -15.90 7.56
CA PRO A 154 7.50 -15.54 8.17
C PRO A 154 7.72 -14.45 9.22
N SER A 155 7.21 -13.25 8.95
CA SER A 155 7.13 -12.15 9.92
C SER A 155 6.49 -12.63 11.21
N GLY A 156 7.33 -12.83 12.23
CA GLY A 156 7.05 -12.78 13.66
C GLY A 156 5.71 -13.34 14.13
N ALA A 157 5.76 -14.54 14.71
CA ALA A 157 4.73 -15.01 15.62
C ALA A 157 4.46 -13.97 16.73
N THR A 158 3.21 -13.55 16.87
CA THR A 158 2.71 -12.95 18.11
C THR A 158 2.85 -13.98 19.23
N GLN A 159 3.94 -13.94 19.99
CA GLN A 159 4.03 -14.67 21.24
C GLN A 159 3.12 -14.00 22.26
N ILE A 160 1.95 -14.58 22.47
CA ILE A 160 1.14 -14.30 23.65
C ILE A 160 1.90 -14.94 24.82
N ALA A 161 2.58 -14.12 25.62
CA ALA A 161 3.25 -14.58 26.83
C ALA A 161 2.21 -15.04 27.85
N THR A 162 1.88 -16.32 27.86
CA THR A 162 1.22 -16.98 29.00
C THR A 162 2.31 -17.28 30.02
N THR A 163 2.35 -16.52 31.11
CA THR A 163 3.16 -16.83 32.28
C THR A 163 2.72 -18.14 32.90
N ALA A 164 3.58 -19.16 32.82
CA ALA A 164 3.58 -20.30 33.71
C ALA A 164 5.03 -20.78 33.89
N SER A 165 5.73 -20.20 34.86
CA SER A 165 7.06 -20.66 35.27
C SER A 165 6.92 -21.47 36.55
N SER A 166 6.91 -22.79 36.40
CA SER A 166 7.12 -23.75 37.49
C SER A 166 8.18 -24.76 37.06
N ILE A 167 9.25 -24.81 37.87
CA ILE A 167 10.06 -26.00 38.20
C ILE A 167 11.22 -26.35 37.23
N LEU A 168 12.41 -25.89 37.65
CA LEU A 168 13.61 -26.67 38.02
C LEU A 168 14.21 -27.66 36.99
N LEU A 169 15.42 -27.33 36.48
CA LEU A 169 16.57 -28.24 36.53
C LEU A 169 17.87 -27.45 36.25
N LEU A 170 18.70 -27.24 37.29
CA LEU A 170 20.08 -26.75 37.18
C LEU A 170 21.00 -27.94 37.46
N ILE A 171 21.65 -28.47 36.41
CA ILE A 171 22.74 -29.43 36.51
C ILE A 171 24.06 -28.68 36.36
N SER A 172 24.80 -28.67 37.47
CA SER A 172 26.25 -28.85 37.62
C SER A 172 27.23 -28.02 36.77
N LEU A 173 28.08 -27.22 37.44
CA LEU A 173 29.54 -27.30 37.21
C LEU A 173 30.35 -26.67 38.38
N CYS A 174 31.21 -27.52 38.96
CA CYS A 174 32.51 -27.29 39.59
C CYS A 174 32.83 -25.97 40.32
N HIS A 175 33.23 -26.06 41.61
CA HIS A 175 34.60 -25.78 42.11
C HIS A 175 34.69 -25.86 43.65
N ALA A 176 35.45 -26.83 44.18
CA ALA A 176 36.15 -26.81 45.48
C ALA A 176 36.98 -28.12 45.56
N SER A 177 38.30 -28.13 45.30
CA SER A 177 39.43 -27.64 46.13
C SER A 177 39.54 -28.35 47.50
N VAL A 178 40.47 -29.31 47.54
CA VAL A 178 41.05 -30.06 48.69
C VAL A 178 42.41 -29.41 49.03
N PRO A 179 43.03 -29.55 50.23
CA PRO A 179 42.63 -30.24 51.47
C PRO A 179 42.33 -29.34 52.67
#